data_AF-A0A7Y4EFB7-F1
#
_entry.id   AF-A0A7Y4EFB7-F1
#
_cell.length_a   1.000
_cell.length_b   1.000
_cell.length_c   1.000
_cell.angle_alpha   90.00
_cell.angle_beta   90.00
_cell.angle_gamma   90.00
#
_symmetry.space_group_name_H-M   'P 1'
#
loop_
_entity.id
_entity.type
_entity.pdbx_description
1 polymer ?
#
loop_
_entity_poly.entity_id
_entity_poly.type
_entity_poly.pdbx_seq_one_letter_code
_entity_poly.pdbx_strand_id
1 'polypeptide(L)'
;MSHELIIDEANSQFRVHLEGDYYAIAKFELKGEVYAITSTKVPEALQGKGYGKVMMEAVLAEVDQLNCKVEPICSYVVHYLERNTQWAHLKA
;
A
#
# COMPACT_ATOMS: atom_id res chain seq x y z
N MET A 1 -13.47 2.30 10.93
CA MET A 1 -12.21 2.79 11.52
C MET A 1 -11.45 3.42 10.38
N SER A 2 -11.20 4.72 10.44
CA SER A 2 -10.52 5.43 9.37
C SER A 2 -9.02 5.25 9.59
N HIS A 3 -8.40 4.34 8.85
CA HIS A 3 -6.94 4.23 8.80
C HIS A 3 -6.44 5.40 7.98
N GLU A 4 -5.80 6.37 8.63
CA GLU A 4 -5.27 7.55 7.96
C GLU A 4 -4.05 7.16 7.12
N LEU A 5 -4.08 7.52 5.83
CA LEU A 5 -2.96 7.35 4.92
C LEU A 5 -2.29 8.70 4.71
N ILE A 6 -0.96 8.71 4.85
CA ILE A 6 -0.11 9.86 4.59
C ILE A 6 0.83 9.50 3.45
N ILE A 7 0.84 10.31 2.39
CA ILE A 7 1.80 10.21 1.30
C ILE A 7 3.03 11.04 1.68
N ASP A 8 4.14 10.36 1.95
CA ASP A 8 5.42 10.98 2.25
C ASP A 8 6.29 10.94 0.98
N GLU A 9 6.03 11.89 0.09
CA GLU A 9 6.71 12.00 -1.22
C GLU A 9 8.21 12.25 -1.06
N ALA A 10 8.64 12.94 0.01
CA ALA A 10 10.05 13.20 0.29
C ALA A 10 10.85 11.89 0.54
N ASN A 11 10.18 10.86 1.06
CA ASN A 11 10.78 9.54 1.31
C ASN A 11 10.25 8.45 0.37
N SER A 12 9.44 8.84 -0.63
CA SER A 12 8.76 7.95 -1.57
C SER A 12 8.06 6.77 -0.87
N GLN A 13 7.24 7.08 0.13
CA GLN A 13 6.55 6.05 0.91
C GLN A 13 5.15 6.46 1.33
N PHE A 14 4.23 5.49 1.36
CA PHE A 14 2.95 5.61 2.03
C PHE A 14 3.10 5.19 3.48
N ARG A 15 2.52 5.97 4.39
CA ARG A 15 2.41 5.64 5.80
C ARG A 15 0.94 5.46 6.16
N VAL A 16 0.57 4.25 6.56
CA VAL A 16 -0.82 3.93 6.92
C VAL A 16 -0.89 3.74 8.43
N HIS A 17 -1.67 4.58 9.09
CA HIS A 17 -1.95 4.44 10.52
C HIS A 17 -2.73 3.14 10.78
N LEU A 18 -2.21 2.31 11.68
CA LEU A 18 -2.84 1.02 12.02
C LEU A 18 -3.60 1.13 13.34
N GLU A 19 -2.87 1.20 14.45
CA GLU A 19 -3.40 1.23 15.81
C GLU A 19 -2.37 1.85 16.76
N GLY A 20 -2.83 2.66 17.73
CA GLY A 20 -1.94 3.37 18.65
C GLY A 20 -0.94 4.24 17.88
N ASP A 21 0.35 4.06 18.13
CA ASP A 21 1.44 4.78 17.45
C ASP A 21 2.05 3.98 16.27
N TYR A 22 1.43 2.87 15.86
CA TYR A 22 1.97 2.01 14.82
C TYR A 22 1.50 2.42 13.42
N TYR A 23 2.47 2.44 12.50
CA TYR A 23 2.25 2.69 11.08
C TYR A 23 2.81 1.55 10.23
N ALA A 24 2.06 1.16 9.21
CA ALA A 24 2.61 0.38 8.11
C ALA A 24 3.25 1.32 7.09
N ILE A 25 4.29 0.83 6.40
CA ILE A 25 5.01 1.58 5.38
C ILE A 25 4.96 0.81 4.08
N ALA A 26 4.56 1.46 2.99
CA ALA A 26 4.70 0.95 1.63
C ALA A 26 5.58 1.91 0.82
N LYS A 27 6.80 1.48 0.50
CA LYS A 27 7.72 2.25 -0.34
C LYS A 27 7.32 2.11 -1.80
N PHE A 28 7.41 3.22 -2.51
CA PHE A 28 7.08 3.28 -3.93
C PHE A 28 8.14 4.04 -4.72
N GLU A 29 8.13 3.84 -6.03
CA GLU A 29 8.76 4.72 -7.00
C GLU A 29 7.68 5.24 -7.93
N LEU A 30 7.57 6.56 -8.09
CA LEU A 30 6.59 7.17 -8.98
C LEU A 30 7.16 7.23 -10.40
N LYS A 31 6.50 6.56 -11.34
CA LYS A 31 6.87 6.51 -12.77
C LYS A 31 5.71 7.08 -13.59
N GLY A 32 5.67 8.41 -13.72
CA GLY A 32 4.52 9.09 -14.33
C GLY A 32 3.28 8.90 -13.48
N GLU A 33 2.27 8.20 -14.00
CA GLU A 33 1.00 7.90 -13.31
C GLU A 33 1.00 6.50 -12.66
N VAL A 34 2.18 5.88 -12.50
CA VAL A 34 2.33 4.53 -11.95
C VAL A 34 3.13 4.57 -10.66
N TYR A 35 2.51 4.10 -9.57
CA TYR A 35 3.16 3.85 -8.28
C TYR A 35 3.74 2.43 -8.26
N ALA A 36 5.05 2.32 -8.44
CA ALA A 36 5.74 1.05 -8.37
C ALA A 36 6.06 0.69 -6.91
N ILE A 37 5.27 -0.19 -6.29
CA ILE A 37 5.43 -0.53 -4.87
C ILE A 37 6.57 -1.56 -4.73
N THR A 38 7.71 -1.10 -4.21
CA THR A 38 8.95 -1.88 -4.13
C THR A 38 9.08 -2.66 -2.83
N SER A 39 8.49 -2.17 -1.74
CA SER A 39 8.59 -2.82 -0.44
C SER A 39 7.44 -2.44 0.48
N THR A 40 6.98 -3.39 1.28
CA THR A 40 5.94 -3.17 2.29
C THR A 40 6.43 -3.69 3.64
N LYS A 41 6.22 -2.91 4.71
CA LYS A 41 6.61 -3.26 6.07
C LYS A 41 5.48 -2.96 7.05
N VAL A 42 5.04 -4.00 7.75
CA VAL A 42 4.17 -3.89 8.93
C VAL A 42 5.03 -4.11 10.16
N PRO A 43 4.87 -3.30 11.24
CA PRO A 43 5.59 -3.51 12.50
C PRO A 43 5.43 -4.92 13.03
N GLU A 44 6.52 -5.51 13.55
CA GLU A 44 6.53 -6.90 14.04
C GLU A 44 5.49 -7.15 15.14
N ALA A 45 5.28 -6.17 16.02
CA ALA A 45 4.26 -6.21 17.07
C ALA A 45 2.82 -6.42 16.53
N LEU A 46 2.60 -6.13 15.25
CA LEU A 46 1.31 -6.20 14.57
C LEU A 46 1.26 -7.27 13.46
N GLN A 47 2.35 -8.03 13.26
CA GLN A 47 2.36 -9.14 12.31
C GLN A 47 1.37 -10.24 12.75
N GLY A 48 0.80 -10.94 11.78
CA GLY A 48 -0.21 -11.99 12.01
C GLY A 48 -1.62 -11.49 12.34
N LYS A 49 -1.82 -10.18 12.53
CA LYS A 49 -3.14 -9.58 12.84
C LYS A 49 -3.92 -9.10 11.60
N GLY A 50 -3.43 -9.37 10.40
CA GLY A 50 -4.10 -8.98 9.15
C GLY A 50 -3.86 -7.53 8.70
N TYR A 51 -3.03 -6.75 9.39
CA TYR A 51 -2.75 -5.35 9.04
C TYR A 51 -2.07 -5.14 7.69
N GLY A 52 -1.45 -6.17 7.10
CA GLY A 52 -0.96 -6.08 5.72
C GLY A 52 -2.09 -5.86 4.71
N LYS A 53 -3.25 -6.50 4.93
CA LYS A 53 -4.45 -6.27 4.12
C LYS A 53 -4.96 -4.84 4.29
N VAL A 54 -5.06 -4.36 5.53
CA VAL A 54 -5.51 -3.00 5.85
C VAL A 54 -4.64 -1.95 5.16
N MET A 55 -3.31 -2.09 5.25
CA MET A 55 -2.36 -1.22 4.56
C MET A 55 -2.60 -1.23 3.04
N MET A 56 -2.75 -2.41 2.44
CA MET A 56 -2.98 -2.51 0.99
C MET A 56 -4.31 -1.91 0.55
N GLU A 57 -5.40 -2.11 1.30
CA GLU A 57 -6.70 -1.51 0.97
C GLU A 57 -6.62 0.03 1.04
N ALA A 58 -5.95 0.59 2.05
CA ALA A 58 -5.75 2.03 2.16
C ALA A 58 -4.90 2.58 0.99
N VAL A 59 -3.77 1.94 0.68
CA VAL A 59 -2.89 2.39 -0.41
C VAL A 59 -3.56 2.28 -1.77
N LEU A 60 -4.24 1.17 -2.07
CA LEU A 60 -4.89 0.97 -3.36
C LEU A 60 -6.09 1.91 -3.55
N ALA A 61 -6.87 2.14 -2.48
CA ALA A 61 -7.97 3.10 -2.54
C ALA A 61 -7.50 4.54 -2.78
N GLU A 62 -6.33 4.92 -2.24
CA GLU A 62 -5.74 6.23 -2.51
C GLU A 62 -5.27 6.33 -3.96
N VAL A 63 -4.54 5.31 -4.45
CA VAL A 63 -4.04 5.29 -5.84
C VAL A 63 -5.19 5.33 -6.85
N ASP A 64 -6.30 4.65 -6.57
CA ASP A 64 -7.52 4.70 -7.39
C ASP A 64 -8.13 6.11 -7.44
N GLN A 65 -8.24 6.78 -6.29
CA GLN A 65 -8.72 8.17 -6.20
C GLN A 65 -7.82 9.15 -6.96
N LEU A 66 -6.52 8.89 -6.99
CA LEU A 66 -5.55 9.67 -7.76
C LEU A 66 -5.58 9.34 -9.26
N ASN A 67 -6.47 8.45 -9.72
CA ASN A 67 -6.53 7.94 -11.09
C ASN A 67 -5.20 7.35 -11.59
N CYS A 68 -4.38 6.84 -10.67
CA CYS A 68 -3.08 6.27 -10.97
C CYS A 68 -3.15 4.73 -11.01
N LYS A 69 -2.05 4.11 -11.46
CA LYS A 69 -1.89 2.64 -11.47
C LYS A 69 -0.83 2.20 -10.47
N VAL A 70 -0.81 0.90 -10.17
CA VAL A 70 0.17 0.25 -9.30
C VAL A 70 0.95 -0.78 -10.10
N GLU A 71 2.28 -0.66 -10.05
CA GLU A 71 3.21 -1.71 -10.50
C GLU A 71 3.66 -2.52 -9.26
N PRO A 72 3.20 -3.77 -9.09
CA PRO A 72 3.52 -4.57 -7.91
C PRO A 72 4.91 -5.21 -8.05
N ILE A 73 5.96 -4.54 -7.55
CA ILE A 73 7.33 -5.09 -7.54
C ILE A 73 7.55 -5.97 -6.30
N CYS A 74 7.03 -5.56 -5.15
CA CYS A 74 7.09 -6.35 -3.93
C CYS A 74 6.26 -7.64 -4.06
N SER A 75 6.85 -8.79 -3.75
CA SER A 75 6.19 -10.10 -3.83
C SER A 75 4.88 -10.19 -3.02
N TYR A 76 4.82 -9.50 -1.88
CA TYR A 76 3.61 -9.41 -1.07
C TYR A 76 2.46 -8.73 -1.84
N VAL A 77 2.77 -7.63 -2.54
CA VAL A 77 1.78 -6.85 -3.30
C VAL A 77 1.31 -7.63 -4.52
N VAL A 78 2.22 -8.32 -5.22
CA VAL A 78 1.87 -9.22 -6.33
C VAL A 78 0.82 -10.23 -5.87
N HIS A 79 1.13 -10.96 -4.81
CA HIS A 79 0.25 -11.98 -4.25
C HIS A 79 -1.07 -11.40 -3.72
N TYR A 80 -1.03 -10.19 -3.17
CA TYR A 80 -2.23 -9.50 -2.71
C TYR A 80 -3.18 -9.18 -3.87
N LEU A 81 -2.67 -8.61 -4.97
CA LEU A 81 -3.48 -8.27 -6.14
C LEU A 81 -4.02 -9.52 -6.84
N GLU A 82 -3.24 -10.60 -6.93
CA GLU A 82 -3.70 -11.88 -7.50
C GLU A 82 -4.88 -12.47 -6.72
N ARG A 83 -4.87 -12.33 -5.39
CA ARG A 83 -5.97 -12.81 -4.52
C ARG A 83 -7.18 -11.88 -4.48
N ASN A 84 -6.99 -10.59 -4.75
CA ASN A 84 -8.02 -9.56 -4.64
C ASN A 84 -8.29 -8.95 -6.02
N THR A 85 -8.99 -9.73 -6.86
CA THR A 85 -9.28 -9.37 -8.24
C THR A 85 -10.10 -8.09 -8.39
N GLN A 86 -10.77 -7.61 -7.32
CA GLN A 86 -11.43 -6.31 -7.33
C GLN A 86 -10.46 -5.15 -7.64
N TRP A 87 -9.18 -5.30 -7.29
CA TRP A 87 -8.13 -4.31 -7.53
C TRP A 87 -7.37 -4.54 -8.85
N ALA A 88 -7.73 -5.55 -9.65
CA ALA A 88 -7.00 -5.88 -10.87
C ALA A 88 -6.96 -4.73 -11.88
N HIS A 89 -7.97 -3.85 -11.87
CA HIS A 89 -8.04 -2.68 -12.73
C HIS A 89 -6.98 -1.61 -12.41
N LEU A 90 -6.40 -1.61 -11.21
CA LEU A 90 -5.32 -0.70 -10.83
C LEU A 90 -3.94 -1.19 -11.23
N LYS A 91 -3.79 -2.47 -11.62
CA LYS A 91 -2.49 -2.98 -12.03
C LYS A 91 -2.07 -2.33 -13.36
N ALA A 92 -0.85 -1.77 -13.39
CA ALA A 92 -0.21 -1.24 -14.60
C ALA A 92 0.22 -2.36 -15.56
#